data_AF-A0A920R5V6-F1
#
_entry.id   AF-A0A920R5V6-F1
#
_cell.length_a   1.000
_cell.length_b   1.000
_cell.length_c   1.000
_cell.angle_alpha   90.00
_cell.angle_beta   90.00
_cell.angle_gamma   90.00
#
_symmetry.space_group_name_H-M   'P 1'
#
loop_
_entity.id
_entity.type
_entity.pdbx_description
1 polymer ?
#
loop_
_entity_poly.entity_id
_entity_poly.type
_entity_poly.pdbx_seq_one_letter_code
_entity_poly.pdbx_strand_id
1 'polypeptide(L)'
;MSILDINPVDGKTTIEVGGIDILDRTPVIDIKPYIPYADILDSAEGGYATEKPNSNFEVCFSEASEKKLAVLASNFPELRDLISQVLTQGSQTCMANKRSG
;
A
#
# COMPACT_ATOMS: atom_id res chain seq x y z
N MET A 1 7.18 7.46 -5.06
CA MET A 1 7.15 7.51 -6.53
C MET A 1 8.36 8.28 -7.03
N SER A 2 9.21 7.63 -7.83
CA SER A 2 10.38 8.25 -8.49
C SER A 2 10.30 7.96 -9.99
N ILE A 3 10.77 8.90 -10.82
CA ILE A 3 10.98 8.63 -12.24
C ILE A 3 12.30 7.86 -12.37
N LEU A 4 12.25 6.73 -13.05
CA LEU A 4 13.40 5.86 -13.31
C LEU A 4 14.03 6.19 -14.66
N ASP A 5 13.20 6.36 -15.70
CA ASP A 5 13.69 6.64 -17.05
C ASP A 5 12.63 7.34 -17.91
N ILE A 6 13.07 8.02 -18.98
CA ILE A 6 12.20 8.68 -19.97
C ILE A 6 12.73 8.33 -21.36
N ASN A 7 12.01 7.44 -22.06
CA ASN A 7 12.43 6.94 -23.36
C ASN A 7 11.32 7.03 -24.41
N PRO A 8 11.65 7.29 -25.69
CA PRO A 8 10.70 7.17 -26.78
C PRO A 8 10.41 5.69 -27.09
N VAL A 9 9.14 5.31 -27.11
CA VAL A 9 8.65 3.98 -27.53
C VAL A 9 7.53 4.19 -28.55
N ASP A 10 7.65 3.59 -29.74
CA ASP A 10 6.68 3.71 -30.83
C ASP A 10 6.29 5.16 -31.20
N GLY A 11 7.26 6.08 -31.14
CA GLY A 11 7.03 7.50 -31.43
C GLY A 11 6.29 8.26 -30.33
N LYS A 12 6.12 7.66 -29.14
CA LYS A 12 5.53 8.28 -27.95
C LYS A 12 6.55 8.36 -26.83
N THR A 13 6.49 9.43 -26.03
CA THR A 13 7.31 9.55 -24.82
C THR A 13 6.74 8.64 -23.74
N THR A 14 7.55 7.69 -23.27
CA THR A 14 7.22 6.77 -22.18
C THR A 14 8.04 7.14 -20.96
N ILE A 15 7.39 7.15 -19.79
CA ILE A 15 8.02 7.42 -18.50
C ILE A 15 7.99 6.13 -17.69
N GLU A 16 9.15 5.64 -17.31
CA GLU A 16 9.29 4.55 -16.36
C GLU A 16 9.32 5.13 -14.94
N VAL A 17 8.48 4.59 -14.05
CA VAL A 17 8.33 5.09 -12.68
C VAL A 17 8.46 3.94 -11.68
N GLY A 18 9.16 4.18 -10.59
CA GLY A 18 9.37 3.25 -9.49
C GLY A 18 8.59 3.66 -8.24
N GLY A 19 8.14 2.67 -7.46
CA GLY A 19 7.43 2.91 -6.20
C GLY A 19 6.13 3.69 -6.39
N ILE A 20 5.38 3.35 -7.43
CA ILE A 20 4.03 3.85 -7.68
C ILE A 20 3.02 2.84 -7.16
N ASP A 21 2.02 3.33 -6.43
CA ASP A 21 0.89 2.53 -5.95
C ASP A 21 -0.35 2.86 -6.81
N ILE A 22 -0.33 2.41 -8.07
CA ILE A 22 -1.47 2.53 -8.98
C ILE A 22 -1.82 1.15 -9.55
N LEU A 23 -3.12 0.90 -9.70
CA LEU A 23 -3.59 -0.29 -10.39
C LEU A 23 -3.37 -0.16 -11.89
N ASP A 24 -3.16 -1.29 -12.56
CA ASP A 24 -3.09 -1.32 -14.02
C ASP A 24 -4.35 -0.68 -14.61
N ARG A 25 -4.16 0.10 -15.69
CA ARG A 25 -5.20 0.89 -16.38
C ARG A 25 -5.79 2.07 -15.58
N THR A 26 -5.17 2.48 -14.48
CA THR A 26 -5.51 3.77 -13.85
C THR A 26 -5.16 4.92 -14.80
N PRO A 27 -6.12 5.74 -15.25
CA PRO A 27 -5.84 6.80 -16.21
C PRO A 27 -5.00 7.90 -15.57
N VAL A 28 -3.86 8.22 -16.20
CA VAL A 28 -3.01 9.36 -15.80
C VAL A 28 -3.58 10.63 -16.45
N ILE A 29 -4.03 11.57 -15.62
CA ILE A 29 -4.71 12.78 -16.09
C ILE A 29 -3.74 13.96 -16.28
N ASP A 30 -2.73 14.07 -15.41
CA ASP A 30 -1.75 15.16 -15.44
C ASP A 30 -0.40 14.70 -14.88
N ILE A 31 0.70 15.25 -15.39
CA ILE A 31 2.05 15.01 -14.92
C ILE A 31 2.67 16.37 -14.60
N LYS A 32 3.02 16.60 -13.33
CA LYS A 32 3.62 17.87 -12.88
C LYS A 32 5.11 17.71 -12.60
N PRO A 33 5.94 18.71 -12.94
CA PRO A 33 7.34 18.74 -12.51
C PRO A 33 7.39 18.88 -11.00
N TYR A 34 8.30 18.14 -10.36
CA TYR A 34 8.55 18.29 -8.94
C TYR A 34 9.28 19.61 -8.67
N ILE A 35 8.69 20.45 -7.83
CA ILE A 35 9.18 21.78 -7.44
C ILE A 35 9.39 21.74 -5.91
N PRO A 36 10.64 21.60 -5.43
CA PRO A 36 10.92 21.36 -4.00
C PRO A 36 10.27 22.37 -3.05
N TYR A 37 10.30 23.68 -3.35
CA TYR A 37 9.73 24.70 -2.46
C TYR A 37 8.20 24.77 -2.46
N ALA A 38 7.54 24.20 -3.47
CA ALA A 38 6.08 24.21 -3.60
C ALA A 38 5.47 22.85 -3.19
N ASP A 39 6.23 21.77 -3.40
CA ASP A 39 5.79 20.40 -3.13
C ASP A 39 6.25 19.89 -1.76
N ILE A 40 7.27 20.49 -1.14
CA ILE A 40 7.65 20.24 0.26
C ILE A 40 6.87 21.21 1.15
N LEU A 41 5.96 20.68 1.96
CA LEU A 41 5.50 21.38 3.15
C LEU A 41 6.54 21.10 4.25
N ASP A 42 7.44 22.05 4.53
CA ASP A 42 8.44 21.91 5.63
C ASP A 42 7.77 21.71 6.99
N SER A 43 6.51 22.13 7.13
CA SER A 43 5.65 21.91 8.29
C SER A 43 4.72 20.70 8.16
N ALA A 44 4.96 19.78 7.21
CA ALA A 44 4.26 18.51 7.16
C ALA A 44 4.70 17.65 8.35
N GLU A 45 4.14 17.92 9.52
CA GLU A 45 4.07 16.90 10.55
C GLU A 45 3.23 15.74 10.01
N GLY A 46 3.72 14.51 10.18
CA GLY A 46 2.94 13.30 9.92
C GLY A 46 1.75 13.23 10.87
N GLY A 47 0.71 14.05 10.64
CA GLY A 47 -0.40 14.31 11.56
C GLY A 47 -1.33 13.12 11.82
N TYR A 48 -0.95 11.92 11.35
CA TYR A 48 -1.72 10.68 11.54
C TYR A 48 -0.94 9.58 12.27
N ALA A 49 0.35 9.75 12.57
CA ALA A 49 1.15 8.71 13.23
C ALA A 49 2.36 9.28 14.00
N THR A 50 2.12 10.12 15.00
CA THR A 50 3.17 10.63 15.89
C THR A 50 3.74 9.54 16.81
N GLU A 51 2.99 8.46 17.04
CA GLU A 51 3.42 7.30 17.81
C GLU A 51 3.23 6.02 16.99
N LYS A 52 4.25 5.17 16.97
CA LYS A 52 4.15 3.81 16.42
C LYS A 52 3.12 3.04 17.26
N PRO A 53 1.96 2.64 16.71
CA PRO A 53 1.01 1.83 17.47
C PRO A 53 1.71 0.53 17.85
N ASN A 54 1.60 0.12 19.11
CA ASN A 54 2.01 -1.21 19.56
C ASN A 54 1.09 -2.26 18.92
N SER A 55 1.39 -2.64 17.68
CA SER A 55 0.56 -3.53 16.88
C SER A 55 0.96 -4.99 17.09
N ASN A 56 0.65 -5.54 18.27
CA ASN A 56 0.60 -6.99 18.49
C ASN A 56 -0.87 -7.42 18.49
N PHE A 57 -1.51 -7.34 17.33
CA PHE A 57 -2.84 -7.92 17.15
C PHE A 57 -2.73 -9.43 16.94
N GLU A 58 -3.43 -10.20 17.77
CA GLU A 58 -3.57 -11.65 17.60
C GLU A 58 -4.56 -11.94 16.47
N VAL A 59 -4.13 -12.69 15.46
CA VAL A 59 -4.96 -13.06 14.30
C VAL A 59 -5.60 -14.41 14.54
N CYS A 60 -6.92 -14.42 14.72
CA CYS A 60 -7.72 -15.64 14.89
C CYS A 60 -8.51 -15.96 13.62
N PHE A 61 -8.46 -17.22 13.18
CA PHE A 61 -9.20 -17.68 12.00
C PHE A 61 -10.51 -18.35 12.41
N SER A 62 -11.59 -18.05 11.69
CA SER A 62 -12.86 -18.77 11.85
C SER A 62 -12.78 -20.18 11.24
N GLU A 63 -13.65 -21.09 11.68
CA GLU A 63 -13.71 -22.46 11.16
C GLU A 63 -13.93 -22.52 9.63
N ALA A 64 -14.71 -21.58 9.08
CA ALA A 64 -14.92 -21.47 7.64
C ALA A 64 -13.66 -21.03 6.89
N SER A 65 -12.86 -20.15 7.50
CA SER A 65 -11.57 -19.71 6.95
C SER A 65 -10.53 -20.82 7.00
N GLU A 66 -10.49 -21.58 8.09
CA GLU A 66 -9.59 -22.74 8.26
C GLU A 66 -9.86 -23.81 7.19
N LYS A 67 -11.12 -24.11 6.89
CA LYS A 67 -11.48 -25.05 5.81
C LYS A 67 -10.98 -24.58 4.44
N LYS A 68 -11.07 -23.28 4.15
CA LYS A 68 -10.56 -22.70 2.90
C LYS A 68 -9.03 -22.71 2.85
N LEU A 69 -8.37 -22.41 3.97
CA LEU A 69 -6.92 -22.49 4.09
C LEU A 69 -6.43 -23.92 3.88
N ALA A 70 -7.11 -24.93 4.42
CA ALA A 70 -6.74 -26.33 4.23
C ALA A 70 -6.82 -26.77 2.75
N VAL A 71 -7.82 -26.29 2.00
CA VAL A 71 -7.94 -26.56 0.56
C VAL A 71 -6.83 -25.86 -0.23
N LEU A 72 -6.47 -24.64 0.15
CA LEU A 72 -5.46 -23.83 -0.55
C LEU A 72 -4.03 -24.16 -0.13
N ALA A 73 -3.82 -24.80 1.03
CA ALA A 73 -2.51 -25.15 1.59
C ALA A 73 -1.69 -26.04 0.65
N SER A 74 -2.33 -26.89 -0.14
CA SER A 74 -1.67 -27.74 -1.14
C SER A 74 -0.97 -26.92 -2.24
N ASN A 75 -1.50 -25.73 -2.57
CA ASN A 75 -0.92 -24.84 -3.58
C ASN A 75 -0.12 -23.69 -2.95
N PHE A 76 -0.48 -23.25 -1.75
CA PHE A 76 0.12 -22.11 -1.04
C PHE A 76 0.28 -22.42 0.46
N PRO A 77 1.32 -23.17 0.85
CA PRO A 77 1.51 -23.60 2.25
C PRO A 77 1.75 -22.43 3.22
N GLU A 78 2.36 -21.33 2.75
CA GLU A 78 2.69 -20.14 3.56
C GLU A 78 1.55 -19.12 3.64
N LEU A 79 0.40 -19.37 3.00
CA LEU A 79 -0.70 -18.41 2.90
C LEU A 79 -1.26 -18.01 4.28
N ARG A 80 -1.31 -18.95 5.22
CA ARG A 80 -1.76 -18.69 6.60
C ARG A 80 -0.88 -17.66 7.28
N ASP A 81 0.43 -17.84 7.17
CA ASP A 81 1.42 -16.99 7.83
C ASP A 81 1.47 -15.62 7.15
N LEU A 82 1.36 -15.57 5.82
CA LEU A 82 1.26 -14.33 5.07
C LEU A 82 0.02 -13.52 5.48
N ILE A 83 -1.16 -14.15 5.56
CA ILE A 83 -2.39 -13.47 6.00
C ILE A 83 -2.22 -12.94 7.44
N SER A 84 -1.62 -13.74 8.31
CA SER A 84 -1.36 -13.33 9.70
C SER A 84 -0.41 -12.12 9.74
N GLN A 85 0.69 -12.16 9.00
CA GLN A 85 1.66 -11.08 8.92
C GLN A 85 1.06 -9.79 8.33
N VAL A 86 0.29 -9.90 7.26
CA VAL A 86 -0.36 -8.76 6.60
C VAL A 86 -1.42 -8.14 7.51
N LEU A 87 -2.24 -8.94 8.20
CA LEU A 87 -3.28 -8.43 9.09
C LEU A 87 -2.70 -7.83 10.38
N THR A 88 -1.63 -8.39 10.94
CA THR A 88 -0.92 -7.79 12.07
C THR A 88 -0.28 -6.45 11.69
N GLN A 89 0.17 -6.30 10.44
CA GLN A 89 0.71 -5.04 9.92
C GLN A 89 -0.40 -4.05 9.46
N GLY A 90 -1.60 -4.55 9.13
CA GLY A 90 -2.60 -3.86 8.30
C GLY A 90 -3.66 -3.03 9.02
N SER A 91 -3.61 -2.82 10.35
CA SER A 91 -4.55 -1.89 11.00
C SER A 91 -4.21 -0.40 10.79
N GLN A 92 -3.02 -0.09 10.28
CA GLN A 92 -2.59 1.30 10.10
C GLN A 92 -3.13 1.97 8.83
N THR A 93 -3.61 1.21 7.83
CA THR A 93 -4.00 1.78 6.54
C THR A 93 -5.50 2.07 6.41
N CYS A 94 -6.37 1.56 7.30
CA CYS A 94 -7.83 1.63 7.10
C CYS A 94 -8.70 2.06 8.30
N MET A 95 -8.15 2.29 9.51
CA MET A 95 -8.94 2.72 10.69
C MET A 95 -8.51 4.05 11.31
N ALA A 96 -8.15 5.04 10.50
CA ALA A 96 -8.06 6.44 10.96
C ALA A 96 -9.34 7.24 10.66
N ASN A 97 -10.52 6.60 10.57
CA ASN A 97 -11.78 7.36 10.52
C ASN A 97 -12.99 6.56 11.02
N LYS A 98 -13.32 6.72 12.31
CA LYS A 98 -14.68 6.93 12.82
C LYS A 98 -14.64 7.00 14.36
N ARG A 99 -14.69 8.23 14.89
CA ARG A 99 -15.55 8.66 16.02
C ARG A 99 -15.01 9.97 16.58
N SER A 100 -15.65 11.08 16.19
CA SER A 100 -15.86 12.26 17.03
C SER A 100 -16.87 13.15 16.31
N GLY A 101 -18.09 13.16 16.86
CA GLY A 101 -19.29 13.79 16.31
C GLY A 101 -20.50 13.11 16.90
#